data_AF-A0A7K5QCN6-F1
#
_entry.id   AF-A0A7K5QCN6-F1
#
_cell.length_a   1.000
_cell.length_b   1.000
_cell.length_c   1.000
_cell.angle_alpha   90.00
_cell.angle_beta   90.00
_cell.angle_gamma   90.00
#
_symmetry.space_group_name_H-M   'P 1'
#
loop_
_entity.id
_entity.type
_entity.pdbx_description
1 polymer ?
#
loop_
_entity_poly.entity_id
_entity_poly.type
_entity_poly.pdbx_seq_one_letter_code
_entity_poly.pdbx_strand_id
1 'polypeptide(L)'
;CLWCYTNNTCIDYPVRSIFPPSSLCSLSNARWGVCWINFEALIIAMAVVAGLIVVSITVCCCYCCYCRRRSRSRLEEEEEQLARKREERRLQSLQR
;
A
#
# COMPACT_ATOMS: atom_id res chain seq x y z
N CYS A 1 -1.94 11.00 32.72
CA CYS A 1 -3.01 12.02 32.68
C CYS A 1 -3.01 12.71 31.31
N LEU A 2 -4.15 13.26 30.90
CA LEU A 2 -4.33 14.08 29.70
C LEU A 2 -4.07 15.55 30.06
N TRP A 3 -3.09 16.17 29.40
CA TRP A 3 -2.74 17.57 29.64
C TRP A 3 -3.54 18.50 28.73
N CYS A 4 -4.18 19.54 29.29
CA CYS A 4 -4.93 20.54 28.54
C CYS A 4 -4.28 21.92 28.64
N TYR A 5 -3.86 22.49 27.51
CA TYR A 5 -3.26 23.84 27.46
C TYR A 5 -4.26 24.97 27.68
N THR A 6 -5.56 24.74 27.45
CA THR A 6 -6.57 25.78 27.66
C THR A 6 -6.69 26.19 29.13
N ASN A 7 -6.51 25.23 30.06
CA ASN A 7 -6.71 25.46 31.48
C ASN A 7 -5.46 25.11 32.33
N ASN A 8 -4.37 24.70 31.69
CA ASN A 8 -3.15 24.22 32.35
C ASN A 8 -3.40 23.15 33.44
N THR A 9 -4.33 22.24 33.18
CA THR A 9 -4.69 21.15 34.12
C THR A 9 -4.34 19.78 33.55
N CYS A 10 -4.02 18.84 34.44
CA CYS A 10 -3.97 17.41 34.10
C CYS A 10 -5.28 16.74 34.49
N ILE A 11 -5.95 16.14 33.51
CA ILE A 11 -7.23 15.44 33.68
C ILE A 11 -6.96 13.94 33.62
N ASP A 12 -7.62 13.15 34.46
CA ASP A 12 -7.52 11.70 34.35
C ASP A 12 -8.18 11.21 33.06
N TYR A 13 -7.39 10.54 32.23
CA TYR A 13 -7.84 10.09 30.92
C TYR A 13 -8.72 8.84 31.07
N PRO A 14 -10.00 8.89 30.67
CA PRO A 14 -10.83 7.71 30.68
C PRO A 14 -10.31 6.72 29.64
N VAL A 15 -9.64 5.65 30.08
CA VAL A 15 -9.12 4.53 29.26
C VAL A 15 -10.19 3.81 28.43
N ARG A 16 -11.47 4.14 28.65
CA ARG A 16 -12.62 3.59 27.93
C ARG A 16 -12.86 4.27 26.57
N SER A 17 -12.31 5.45 26.34
CA SER A 17 -12.47 6.20 25.08
C SER A 17 -11.12 6.41 24.42
N ILE A 18 -10.99 6.02 23.15
CA ILE A 18 -9.75 6.19 22.35
C ILE A 18 -9.51 7.65 22.00
N PHE A 19 -10.58 8.45 21.86
CA PHE A 19 -10.50 9.89 21.66
C PHE A 19 -11.09 10.62 22.86
N PRO A 20 -10.37 11.58 23.47
CA PRO A 20 -10.95 12.43 24.48
C PRO A 20 -12.10 13.24 23.88
N PRO A 21 -13.27 13.30 24.53
CA PRO A 21 -14.35 14.15 24.08
C PRO A 21 -13.91 15.63 24.11
N SER A 22 -14.30 16.39 23.07
CA SER A 22 -14.00 17.82 22.92
C SER A 22 -14.56 18.68 24.05
N SER A 23 -15.49 18.15 24.84
CA SER A 23 -16.03 18.78 26.05
C SER A 23 -15.00 18.90 27.19
N LEU A 24 -13.99 18.03 27.25
CA LEU A 24 -12.96 18.08 28.29
C LEU A 24 -11.82 19.03 27.93
N CYS A 25 -11.42 19.03 26.66
CA CYS A 25 -10.42 19.94 26.11
C CYS A 25 -10.54 19.91 24.58
N SER A 26 -10.34 21.06 23.93
CA SER A 26 -10.25 21.08 22.47
C SER A 26 -9.16 20.12 22.00
N LEU A 27 -9.46 19.32 20.98
CA LEU A 27 -8.56 18.29 20.46
C LEU A 27 -7.20 18.88 20.02
N SER A 28 -7.18 20.17 19.64
CA SER A 28 -5.96 20.91 19.28
C SER A 28 -5.05 21.19 20.50
N ASN A 29 -5.61 21.31 21.70
CA ASN A 29 -4.90 21.69 22.93
C ASN A 29 -4.66 20.51 23.90
N ALA A 30 -5.24 19.34 23.62
CA ALA A 30 -5.15 18.14 24.45
C ALA A 30 -3.95 17.26 24.04
N ARG A 31 -3.10 16.87 25.00
CA ARG A 31 -1.95 15.97 24.78
C ARG A 31 -2.03 14.75 25.71
N TRP A 32 -1.80 13.54 25.17
CA TRP A 32 -1.85 12.28 25.93
C TRP A 32 -0.50 11.56 25.93
N GLY A 33 -0.01 11.15 27.11
CA GLY A 33 1.01 10.11 27.28
C GLY A 33 2.46 10.42 26.88
N VAL A 34 2.71 11.32 25.93
CA VAL A 34 4.03 11.84 25.52
C VAL A 34 3.80 13.09 24.67
N CYS A 35 4.38 14.22 25.06
CA CYS A 35 3.98 15.58 24.69
C CYS A 35 4.24 16.05 23.23
N TRP A 36 4.54 15.17 22.26
CA TRP A 36 5.15 15.61 20.99
C TRP A 36 4.39 15.33 19.70
N ILE A 37 3.50 14.33 19.66
CA ILE A 37 2.86 13.94 18.41
C ILE A 37 1.41 14.45 18.39
N ASN A 38 1.17 15.47 17.58
CA ASN A 38 -0.17 15.95 17.25
C ASN A 38 -0.97 14.80 16.61
N PHE A 39 -2.15 14.48 17.14
CA PHE A 39 -3.02 13.43 16.57
C PHE A 39 -3.33 13.68 15.10
N GLU A 40 -3.45 14.94 14.69
CA GLU A 40 -3.61 15.33 13.29
C GLU A 40 -2.42 14.88 12.44
N ALA A 41 -1.20 15.14 12.92
CA ALA A 41 0.03 14.69 12.26
C ALA A 41 0.14 13.16 12.23
N LEU A 42 -0.34 12.48 13.27
CA LEU A 42 -0.37 11.02 13.35
C LEU A 42 -1.32 10.42 12.32
N ILE A 43 -2.52 10.99 12.16
CA ILE A 43 -3.49 10.56 11.14
C ILE A 43 -2.94 10.82 9.73
N ILE A 44 -2.37 12.00 9.48
CA ILE A 44 -1.75 12.32 8.19
C ILE A 44 -0.62 11.33 7.89
N ALA A 45 0.25 11.05 8.85
CA ALA A 45 1.35 10.08 8.68
C ALA A 45 0.82 8.68 8.34
N MET A 46 -0.19 8.19 9.05
CA MET A 46 -0.80 6.89 8.76
C MET A 46 -1.46 6.85 7.37
N ALA A 47 -2.13 7.93 6.96
CA ALA A 47 -2.71 8.06 5.63
C ALA A 47 -1.64 8.03 4.53
N VAL A 48 -0.53 8.75 4.72
CA VAL A 48 0.60 8.76 3.78
C VAL A 48 1.23 7.37 3.69
N VAL A 49 1.49 6.70 4.82
CA VAL A 49 2.05 5.35 4.84
C VAL A 49 1.12 4.36 4.13
N ALA A 50 -0.18 4.38 4.43
CA ALA A 50 -1.16 3.55 3.75
C ALA A 50 -1.20 3.83 2.24
N GLY A 51 -1.16 5.10 1.85
CA GLY A 51 -1.12 5.53 0.45
C GLY A 51 0.11 5.00 -0.29
N LEU A 52 1.30 5.08 0.32
CA LEU A 52 2.54 4.54 -0.27
C LEU A 52 2.50 3.02 -0.41
N ILE A 53 1.96 2.31 0.58
CA ILE A 53 1.77 0.86 0.51
C ILE A 53 0.83 0.50 -0.65
N VAL A 54 -0.32 1.16 -0.76
CA VAL A 54 -1.26 0.90 -1.86
C VAL A 54 -0.63 1.21 -3.21
N VAL A 55 -0.01 2.39 -3.37
CA VAL A 55 0.64 2.78 -4.62
C VAL A 55 1.76 1.81 -4.99
N SER A 56 2.62 1.44 -4.05
CA SER A 56 3.71 0.49 -4.30
C SER A 56 3.19 -0.88 -4.72
N ILE A 57 2.12 -1.39 -4.10
CA ILE A 57 1.48 -2.65 -4.50
C ILE A 57 0.86 -2.50 -5.90
N THR A 58 0.11 -1.43 -6.16
CA THR A 58 -0.52 -1.21 -7.47
C THR A 58 0.53 -1.12 -8.57
N VAL A 59 1.61 -0.36 -8.36
CA VAL A 59 2.74 -0.26 -9.29
C VAL A 59 3.41 -1.62 -9.43
N CYS A 60 3.78 -2.29 -8.35
CA CYS A 60 4.41 -3.62 -8.43
C CYS A 60 3.53 -4.63 -9.17
N CYS A 61 2.23 -4.68 -8.89
CA CYS A 61 1.28 -5.55 -9.59
C CYS A 61 1.09 -5.14 -11.05
N CYS A 62 0.93 -3.86 -11.36
CA CYS A 62 0.78 -3.40 -12.74
C CYS A 62 2.06 -3.64 -13.55
N TYR A 63 3.24 -3.29 -13.05
CA TYR A 63 4.49 -3.50 -13.77
C TYR A 63 4.86 -4.99 -13.83
N CYS A 64 4.84 -5.74 -12.72
CA CYS A 64 5.20 -7.16 -12.73
C CYS A 64 4.17 -8.02 -13.45
N CYS A 65 2.87 -7.86 -13.20
CA CYS A 65 1.85 -8.72 -13.83
C CYS A 65 1.62 -8.33 -15.29
N TYR A 66 1.61 -7.04 -15.64
CA TYR A 66 1.38 -6.62 -17.03
C TYR A 66 2.61 -6.91 -17.91
N CYS A 67 3.83 -6.62 -17.43
CA CYS A 67 5.04 -6.94 -18.19
C CYS A 67 5.29 -8.46 -18.26
N ARG A 68 5.04 -9.21 -17.18
CA ARG A 68 5.21 -10.69 -17.20
C ARG A 68 4.16 -11.35 -18.08
N ARG A 69 2.91 -10.89 -18.08
CA ARG A 69 1.85 -11.43 -18.94
C ARG A 69 2.13 -11.15 -20.42
N ARG A 70 2.60 -9.95 -20.75
CA ARG A 70 3.01 -9.58 -22.12
C ARG A 70 4.27 -10.32 -22.60
N SER A 71 5.23 -10.55 -21.70
CA SER A 71 6.42 -11.34 -22.03
C SER A 71 6.07 -12.80 -22.28
N ARG A 72 5.23 -13.39 -21.42
CA ARG A 72 4.80 -14.79 -21.55
C ARG A 72 4.01 -15.03 -22.83
N SER A 73 3.07 -14.16 -23.18
CA SER A 73 2.29 -14.31 -24.42
C SER A 73 3.19 -14.26 -25.66
N ARG A 74 4.22 -13.39 -25.65
CA ARG A 74 5.18 -13.28 -26.75
C ARG A 74 6.07 -14.52 -26.86
N LEU A 75 6.48 -15.10 -25.72
CA LEU A 75 7.26 -16.33 -25.69
C LEU A 75 6.45 -17.53 -26.20
N GLU A 76 5.18 -17.64 -25.80
CA GLU A 76 4.26 -18.69 -26.25
C GLU A 76 4.02 -18.61 -27.78
N GLU A 77 3.86 -17.41 -28.34
CA GLU A 77 3.76 -17.20 -29.80
C GLU A 77 5.04 -17.60 -30.55
N GLU A 78 6.23 -17.25 -30.03
CA GLU A 78 7.51 -17.62 -30.64
C GLU A 78 7.76 -19.14 -30.59
N GLU A 79 7.42 -19.81 -29.48
CA GLU A 79 7.51 -21.27 -29.37
C GLU A 79 6.60 -21.99 -30.36
N GLU A 80 5.35 -21.54 -30.52
CA GLU A 80 4.42 -22.11 -31.50
C GLU A 80 4.93 -21.97 -32.95
N GLN A 81 5.52 -20.81 -33.29
CA GLN A 81 6.10 -20.60 -34.62
C GLN A 81 7.32 -21.49 -34.84
N LEU A 82 8.15 -21.67 -33.82
CA LEU A 82 9.32 -22.53 -33.89
C LEU A 82 8.95 -24.01 -34.01
N ALA A 83 7.88 -24.44 -33.33
CA ALA A 83 7.32 -25.79 -33.44
C ALA A 83 6.81 -26.07 -34.85
N ARG A 84 6.01 -25.16 -35.43
CA ARG A 84 5.53 -25.26 -36.82
C ARG A 84 6.68 -25.38 -37.83
N LYS A 85 7.70 -24.52 -37.73
CA LYS A 85 8.89 -24.60 -38.61
C LYS A 85 9.71 -25.89 -38.44
N ARG A 86 9.66 -26.55 -37.28
CA ARG A 86 10.31 -27.85 -37.09
C ARG A 86 9.50 -28.97 -37.75
N GLU A 87 8.18 -28.92 -37.67
CA GLU A 87 7.30 -29.89 -38.34
C GLU A 87 7.40 -29.79 -39.86
N GLU A 88 7.37 -28.58 -40.43
CA GLU A 88 7.55 -28.37 -41.87
C GLU A 88 8.88 -28.94 -42.37
N ARG A 89 9.98 -28.75 -41.61
CA ARG A 89 11.29 -29.33 -41.94
C ARG A 89 11.29 -30.87 -41.85
N ARG A 90 10.59 -31.45 -40.88
CA ARG A 90 10.44 -32.91 -40.76
C ARG A 90 9.65 -33.47 -41.94
N LEU A 91 8.55 -32.83 -42.33
CA LEU A 91 7.74 -33.23 -43.48
C LEU A 91 8.55 -33.13 -44.79
N GLN A 92 9.30 -32.03 -44.99
CA GLN A 92 10.20 -31.91 -46.15
C GLN A 92 11.29 -33.00 -46.19
N SER A 93 11.80 -33.45 -45.04
CA SER A 93 12.78 -34.54 -44.99
C SER A 93 12.19 -35.93 -45.26
N LEU A 94 10.89 -36.12 -45.01
CA LEU A 94 10.18 -37.37 -45.30
C LEU A 94 9.69 -37.44 -46.76
N GLN A 95 9.54 -36.29 -47.42
CA GLN A 95 9.06 -36.18 -48.80
C GLN A 95 10.21 -36.21 -49.84
N ARG A 96 11.46 -36.40 -49.40
CA ARG A 96 12.67 -36.48 -50.24
C ARG A 96 13.28 -37.87 -50.14
#